data_AF-A0A7L2R2Y7-F1
#
_entry.id   AF-A0A7L2R2Y7-F1
#
_cell.length_a   1.000
_cell.length_b   1.000
_cell.length_c   1.000
_cell.angle_alpha   90.00
_cell.angle_beta   90.00
_cell.angle_gamma   90.00
#
_symmetry.space_group_name_H-M   'P 1'
#
loop_
_entity.id
_entity.type
_entity.pdbx_description
1 polymer ?
#
loop_
_entity_poly.entity_id
_entity_poly.type
_entity_poly.pdbx_seq_one_letter_code
_entity_poly.pdbx_strand_id
1 'polypeptide(L)' 'RLSSFLGCPLAPGTLAALEQHCSFSAMRDNAMANYSLIPAEIMDHSQGRFMRKGEGKLAVGLGREDSHPI' A
#
# COMPACT_ATOMS: atom_id res chain seq x y z
N ARG A 1 21.40 -4.41 5.00
CA ARG A 1 21.89 -4.06 3.63
C ARG A 1 21.81 -2.56 3.41
N LEU A 2 20.61 -1.96 3.40
CA LEU A 2 20.47 -0.52 3.18
C LEU A 2 21.13 0.32 4.28
N SER A 3 20.91 0.01 5.55
CA SER A 3 21.58 0.66 6.69
C SER A 3 23.10 0.64 6.58
N SER A 4 23.67 -0.52 6.25
CA SER A 4 25.11 -0.68 6.02
C SER A 4 25.61 0.13 4.83
N PHE A 5 24.86 0.14 3.72
CA PHE A 5 25.19 0.92 2.52
C PHE A 5 25.19 2.42 2.79
N LEU A 6 24.21 2.92 3.56
CA LEU A 6 24.11 4.32 3.95
C LEU A 6 25.09 4.72 5.07
N GLY A 7 25.85 3.77 5.64
CA GLY A 7 26.71 4.03 6.80
C GLY A 7 25.94 4.36 8.08
N CYS A 8 24.65 3.98 8.15
CA CYS A 8 23.76 4.25 9.29
C CYS A 8 23.41 2.94 10.01
N PRO A 9 24.25 2.44 10.93
CA PRO A 9 23.96 1.23 11.68
C PRO A 9 22.70 1.41 12.54
N LEU A 10 21.89 0.36 12.63
CA LEU A 10 20.63 0.39 13.38
C LEU A 10 20.87 -0.04 14.83
N ALA A 11 20.16 0.60 15.75
CA ALA A 11 20.13 0.17 17.15
C ALA A 11 19.42 -1.20 17.29
N PRO A 12 19.67 -1.93 18.39
CA PRO A 12 18.94 -3.16 18.68
C PRO A 12 17.42 -2.94 18.64
N GLY A 13 16.69 -3.84 17.98
CA GLY A 13 15.22 -3.77 17.86
C GLY A 13 14.70 -2.82 16.77
N THR A 14 15.49 -1.86 16.28
CA THR A 14 15.04 -0.93 15.22
C THR A 14 14.65 -1.66 13.93
N LEU A 15 15.35 -2.73 13.56
CA LEU A 15 15.01 -3.50 12.36
C LEU A 15 13.62 -4.14 12.45
N ALA A 16 13.27 -4.71 13.61
CA ALA A 16 11.96 -5.31 13.84
C ALA A 16 10.85 -4.25 13.83
N ALA A 17 11.10 -3.08 14.43
CA ALA A 17 10.17 -1.96 14.36
C ALA A 17 9.96 -1.48 12.91
N LEU A 18 11.02 -1.37 12.11
CA LEU A 18 10.92 -1.03 10.69
C LEU A 18 10.10 -2.07 9.92
N GLU A 19 10.34 -3.36 10.14
CA GLU A 19 9.57 -4.43 9.49
C GLU A 19 8.07 -4.35 9.83
N GLN A 20 7.74 -4.09 11.09
CA GLN A 20 6.36 -3.89 11.54
C GLN A 20 5.72 -2.68 10.85
N HIS A 21 6.36 -1.51 10.90
CA HIS A 21 5.80 -0.24 10.41
C HIS A 21 5.83 -0.10 8.88
N CYS A 22 6.78 -0.73 8.21
CA CYS A 22 6.90 -0.75 6.75
C CYS A 22 6.18 -1.94 6.11
N SER A 23 5.47 -2.77 6.90
CA SER A 23 4.60 -3.80 6.36
C SER A 23 3.44 -3.17 5.56
N PHE A 24 2.97 -3.87 4.53
CA PHE A 24 1.87 -3.37 3.70
C PHE A 24 0.61 -3.08 4.51
N SER A 25 0.28 -3.92 5.49
CA SER A 25 -0.86 -3.70 6.39
C SER A 25 -0.69 -2.43 7.21
N ALA A 26 0.47 -2.24 7.86
CA ALA A 26 0.72 -1.06 8.66
C ALA A 26 0.70 0.22 7.81
N MET A 27 1.28 0.18 6.61
CA MET A 27 1.29 1.33 5.70
C MET A 27 -0.10 1.64 5.14
N ARG A 28 -0.92 0.63 4.85
CA ARG A 28 -2.30 0.82 4.39
C ARG A 28 -3.17 1.50 5.44
N ASP A 29 -2.92 1.25 6.72
CA ASP A 29 -3.72 1.80 7.82
C ASP A 29 -3.15 3.13 8.34
N ASN A 30 -1.93 3.51 7.92
CA ASN A 30 -1.30 4.79 8.25
C ASN A 30 -1.74 5.91 7.30
N ALA A 31 -2.51 6.89 7.81
CA ALA A 31 -2.98 8.05 7.05
C ALA A 31 -1.87 8.86 6.35
N MET A 32 -0.66 8.88 6.93
CA MET A 32 0.50 9.58 6.36
C MET A 32 1.12 8.84 5.18
N ALA A 33 0.79 7.56 4.98
CA ALA A 33 1.36 6.71 3.94
C ALA A 33 0.32 6.18 2.94
N ASN A 34 -0.96 6.08 3.33
CA ASN A 34 -2.02 5.48 2.52
C ASN A 34 -2.76 6.47 1.60
N TYR A 35 -2.36 7.74 1.59
CA TYR A 35 -2.89 8.83 0.75
C TYR A 35 -4.32 9.27 1.10
N SER A 36 -4.88 8.89 2.24
CA SER A 36 -6.23 9.33 2.64
C SER A 36 -6.34 10.83 2.95
N LEU A 37 -5.20 11.50 3.17
CA LEU A 37 -5.16 12.94 3.45
C LEU A 37 -5.10 13.81 2.18
N ILE A 38 -5.02 13.19 1.00
CA ILE A 38 -5.00 13.89 -0.27
C ILE A 38 -6.44 14.24 -0.70
N PRO A 39 -6.70 15.45 -1.24
CA PRO A 39 -8.03 15.84 -1.71
C PRO A 39 -8.63 14.87 -2.74
N ALA A 40 -9.95 14.73 -2.72
CA ALA A 40 -10.69 13.77 -3.57
C ALA A 40 -10.60 14.11 -5.06
N GLU A 41 -10.35 15.37 -5.40
CA GLU A 41 -10.10 15.83 -6.77
C GLU A 41 -8.83 15.23 -7.37
N ILE A 42 -7.89 14.80 -6.52
CA ILE A 42 -6.64 14.12 -6.92
C ILE A 42 -6.79 12.60 -6.78
N MET A 43 -7.44 12.12 -5.71
CA MET A 43 -7.65 10.70 -5.47
C MET A 43 -8.98 10.42 -4.76
N ASP A 44 -9.96 9.93 -5.52
CA ASP A 44 -11.23 9.47 -4.97
C ASP A 44 -11.11 8.05 -4.40
N HIS A 45 -10.98 7.97 -3.08
CA HIS A 45 -10.84 6.71 -2.37
C HIS A 45 -12.13 5.85 -2.35
N SER A 46 -13.26 6.37 -2.83
CA SER A 46 -14.49 5.58 -3.03
C SER A 46 -14.39 4.62 -4.22
N GLN A 47 -13.59 4.98 -5.24
CA GLN A 47 -13.38 4.17 -6.44
C GLN A 47 -12.24 3.15 -6.28
N GLY A 48 -11.43 3.29 -5.23
CA GLY A 48 -10.35 2.39 -4.91
C GLY A 48 -9.35 3.00 -3.94
N ARG A 49 -8.52 2.17 -3.32
CA ARG A 49 -7.45 2.66 -2.43
C ARG A 49 -6.10 2.65 -3.12
N PHE A 50 -5.23 3.58 -2.76
CA PHE A 50 -3.83 3.59 -3.19
C PHE A 50 -3.12 2.28 -2.81
N MET A 51 -3.19 1.92 -1.52
CA MET A 51 -2.68 0.65 -0.99
C MET A 51 -3.70 -0.47 -1.19
N ARG A 52 -4.00 -0.84 -2.45
CA ARG A 52 -5.03 -1.86 -2.79
C ARG A 52 -4.57 -3.31 -2.53
N LYS A 53 -3.40 -3.68 -3.04
CA LYS A 53 -2.84 -5.04 -2.91
C LYS A 53 -1.32 -4.98 -2.83
N GLY A 54 -0.74 -5.62 -1.82
CA GLY A 54 0.71 -5.68 -1.58
C GLY A 54 1.36 -6.99 -2.02
N GLU A 55 0.66 -7.81 -2.80
CA GLU A 55 1.10 -9.16 -3.17
C GLU A 55 0.90 -9.43 -4.67
N GLY A 56 1.91 -10.03 -5.29
CA GLY A 56 1.98 -10.34 -6.72
C GLY A 56 1.13 -11.53 -7.17
N LYS A 57 -0.09 -11.71 -6.64
CA LYS A 57 -1.04 -12.65 -7.26
C LYS A 57 -1.80 -11.91 -8.36
N LEU A 58 -1.48 -12.18 -9.61
CA LEU A 58 -2.25 -11.70 -10.76
C LEU A 58 -3.62 -12.39 -10.75
N ALA A 59 -4.61 -11.76 -10.12
CA ALA A 59 -6.01 -12.13 -10.36
C ALA A 59 -6.46 -11.33 -11.57
N VAL A 60 -6.65 -12.01 -12.69
CA VAL A 60 -7.17 -11.41 -13.93
C VAL A 60 -8.57 -10.87 -13.62
N GLY A 61 -8.77 -9.56 -13.78
CA GLY A 61 -10.10 -8.98 -13.86
C GLY A 61 -10.72 -9.37 -15.19
N LEU A 62 -11.28 -10.58 -15.29
CA LEU A 62 -12.16 -10.94 -16.40
C LEU A 62 -13.52 -10.31 -16.12
N GLY A 63 -13.93 -9.41 -17.01
CA GLY A 63 -15.17 -8.67 -16.95
C GLY A 63 -16.39 -9.61 -16.90
N ARG A 64 -17.35 -9.26 -16.06
CA ARG A 64 -18.73 -9.71 -16.25
C ARG A 64 -19.37 -8.70 -17.19
N GLU A 65 -19.71 -9.19 -18.38
CA GLU A 65 -20.35 -8.44 -19.44
C GLU A 65 -21.66 -7.82 -18.95
N ASP A 66 -21.85 -6.54 -19.23
CA ASP A 66 -23.10 -5.81 -19.07
C ASP A 66 -24.19 -6.46 -19.92
N SER A 67 -24.93 -7.40 -19.33
CA SER A 67 -26.10 -8.01 -19.95
C SER A 67 -27.29 -7.06 -19.82
N HIS A 68 -27.44 -6.13 -20.76
CA HIS A 68 -28.71 -5.44 -21.00
C HIS A 68 -29.54 -6.28 -21.98
N PRO A 69 -30.69 -6.86 -21.60
CA PRO A 69 -31.63 -7.37 -22.58
C PRO A 69 -32.37 -6.21 -23.26
N ILE A 70 -32.41 -6.25 -24.59
CA ILE A 70 -33.35 -5.48 -25.43
C ILE A 70 -34.77 -6.00 -25.16
#